data_AF-A0A7C5MEC6-F1
#
_entry.id   AF-A0A7C5MEC6-F1
#
_cell.length_a   1.000
_cell.length_b   1.000
_cell.length_c   1.000
_cell.angle_alpha   90.00
_cell.angle_beta   90.00
_cell.angle_gamma   90.00
#
_symmetry.space_group_name_H-M   'P 1'
#
loop_
_entity.id
_entity.type
_entity.pdbx_description
1 polymer ?
#
loop_
_entity_poly.entity_id
_entity_poly.type
_entity_poly.pdbx_seq_one_letter_code
_entity_poly.pdbx_strand_id
1 'polypeptide(L)' 'MKKKILNFLSEVRIELEKVTWPEKRTLKITTGVVVFLMVLFAFYLGVVDIIFSKTIALFLR' A
#
# COMPACT_ATOMS: atom_id res chain seq x y z
N MET A 1 8.91 -29.65 -25.18
CA MET A 1 8.24 -28.57 -24.41
C MET A 1 8.71 -28.46 -22.95
N LYS A 2 8.72 -29.54 -22.15
CA LYS A 2 9.12 -29.49 -20.72
C LYS A 2 10.52 -28.88 -20.45
N LYS A 3 11.52 -29.17 -21.29
CA LYS A 3 12.87 -28.59 -21.20
C LYS A 3 12.92 -27.06 -21.37
N LYS A 4 12.08 -26.49 -22.25
CA LYS A 4 12.04 -25.02 -22.45
C LYS A 4 11.49 -24.29 -21.22
N ILE A 5 10.48 -24.87 -20.56
CA ILE A 5 9.86 -24.28 -19.36
C ILE A 5 10.83 -24.31 -18.16
N LEU A 6 11.57 -25.42 -17.98
CA LEU A 6 12.60 -25.52 -16.94
C LEU A 6 13.73 -24.52 -17.16
N ASN A 7 14.18 -24.35 -18.41
CA ASN A 7 15.19 -23.35 -18.75
C ASN A 7 14.67 -21.92 -18.51
N PHE A 8 13.43 -21.62 -18.89
CA PHE A 8 12.82 -20.31 -18.66
C PHE A 8 12.69 -19.97 -17.17
N LEU A 9 12.31 -20.92 -16.32
CA LEU A 9 12.28 -20.74 -14.86
C LEU A 9 13.68 -20.49 -14.28
N SER A 10 14.71 -21.14 -14.83
CA SER A 10 16.11 -20.91 -14.45
C SER A 10 16.57 -19.51 -14.83
N GLU A 11 16.24 -19.05 -16.04
CA GLU A 11 16.56 -17.69 -16.52
C GLU A 11 15.85 -16.61 -15.69
N VAL A 12 14.56 -16.79 -15.38
CA VAL A 12 13.79 -15.87 -14.52
C VAL A 12 14.38 -15.79 -13.11
N ARG A 13 14.83 -16.91 -12.54
CA ARG A 13 15.50 -16.90 -11.23
C ARG A 13 16.78 -16.06 -11.24
N ILE A 14 17.58 -16.17 -12.31
CA ILE A 14 18.83 -15.40 -12.48
C ILE A 14 18.53 -13.91 -12.62
N GLU A 15 17.46 -13.52 -13.31
CA GLU A 15 17.05 -12.10 -13.39
C GLU A 15 16.48 -11.57 -12.08
N LEU A 16 15.73 -12.39 -11.35
CA LEU A 16 15.21 -12.03 -10.02
C LEU A 16 16.31 -11.85 -8.98
N GLU A 17 17.45 -12.51 -9.13
CA GLU A 17 18.64 -12.29 -8.28
C GLU A 17 19.34 -10.97 -8.59
N LYS A 18 19.17 -10.39 -9.79
CA LYS A 18 19.66 -9.04 -10.13
C LYS A 18 18.75 -7.93 -9.60
N VAL A 19 17.53 -8.26 -9.17
CA VAL A 19 16.63 -7.30 -8.53
C VAL A 19 17.16 -6.97 -7.15
N THR A 20 17.54 -5.72 -6.94
CA THR A 20 18.01 -5.21 -5.65
C THR A 20 16.84 -5.08 -4.68
N TRP A 21 16.54 -6.16 -3.97
CA TRP A 21 15.51 -6.15 -2.94
C TRP A 21 15.88 -5.16 -1.83
N PRO A 22 14.96 -4.27 -1.43
CA PRO A 22 15.21 -3.34 -0.35
C PRO A 22 15.40 -4.08 0.97
N GLU A 23 16.25 -3.52 1.83
CA GLU A 23 16.54 -4.10 3.13
C GLU A 23 15.25 -4.21 3.98
N LYS A 24 15.10 -5.34 4.70
CA LYS A 24 13.92 -5.64 5.54
C LYS A 24 13.60 -4.53 6.55
N ARG A 25 14.61 -3.76 6.96
CA ARG A 25 14.46 -2.60 7.85
C ARG A 25 13.73 -1.45 7.16
N THR A 26 14.15 -1.09 5.95
CA THR A 26 13.52 -0.05 5.14
C THR A 26 12.06 -0.38 4.86
N LEU A 27 11.76 -1.64 4.54
CA LEU A 27 10.38 -2.09 4.32
C LEU A 27 9.48 -1.84 5.54
N LYS A 28 9.93 -2.20 6.75
CA LYS A 28 9.15 -1.97 7.98
C LYS A 28 8.92 -0.49 8.27
N ILE A 29 9.96 0.34 8.08
CA ILE A 29 9.87 1.79 8.30
C ILE A 29 8.89 2.40 7.31
N THR A 30 9.03 2.10 6.02
CA THR A 30 8.15 2.63 4.97
C THR A 30 6.69 2.22 5.20
N THR A 31 6.42 0.95 5.53
CA THR A 31 5.06 0.51 5.86
C THR A 31 4.53 1.20 7.11
N GLY A 32 5.34 1.39 8.14
CA GLY A 32 4.94 2.08 9.37
C GLY A 32 4.52 3.54 9.10
N VAL A 33 5.27 4.26 8.27
CA VAL A 33 4.93 5.64 7.87
C VAL A 33 3.61 5.68 7.10
N VAL A 34 3.40 4.76 6.15
CA VAL A 34 2.15 4.69 5.36
C VAL A 34 0.94 4.42 6.26
N VAL A 35 1.05 3.47 7.20
CA VAL A 35 -0.02 3.17 8.16
C VAL A 35 -0.34 4.39 9.03
N PHE A 36 0.67 5.07 9.55
CA PHE A 36 0.48 6.29 10.33
C PHE A 36 -0.26 7.36 9.53
N LEU A 37 0.18 7.59 8.28
CA LEU A 37 -0.43 8.57 7.40
C LEU A 37 -1.90 8.21 7.07
N MET A 38 -2.19 6.93 6.82
CA MET A 38 -3.56 6.45 6.61
C MET A 38 -4.47 6.71 7.82
N VAL A 39 -3.98 6.46 9.04
CA VAL A 39 -4.74 6.75 10.26
C VAL A 39 -5.05 8.24 10.38
N LEU A 40 -4.07 9.09 10.05
CA LEU A 40 -4.22 10.55 10.09
C LEU A 40 -5.27 11.03 9.08
N PHE A 41 -5.22 10.53 7.85
CA PHE A 41 -6.22 10.82 6.82
C PHE A 41 -7.60 10.28 7.17
N ALA A 42 -7.70 9.06 7.69
CA ALA A 42 -8.96 8.47 8.12
C ALA A 42 -9.63 9.30 9.22
N PHE A 43 -8.83 9.78 10.19
CA PHE A 43 -9.33 10.69 11.22
C PHE A 43 -9.80 12.02 10.64
N TYR A 44 -9.00 12.64 9.76
CA TYR A 44 -9.36 13.90 9.10
C TYR A 44 -10.67 13.78 8.33
N LEU A 45 -10.78 12.78 7.44
CA LEU A 45 -11.99 12.55 6.65
C LEU A 45 -13.19 12.25 7.55
N GLY A 46 -13.03 11.39 8.57
CA GLY A 46 -14.11 11.09 9.51
C GLY A 46 -14.63 12.32 10.25
N VAL A 47 -13.77 13.24 10.66
CA VAL A 47 -14.19 14.52 11.26
C VAL A 47 -14.96 15.37 10.25
N VAL A 48 -14.45 15.47 9.02
CA VAL A 48 -15.10 16.23 7.95
C VAL A 48 -16.49 15.64 7.65
N ASP A 49 -16.62 14.33 7.54
CA ASP A 49 -17.90 13.65 7.27
C ASP A 49 -18.94 13.93 8.37
N ILE A 50 -18.52 13.96 9.64
CA ILE A 50 -19.39 14.30 10.77
C ILE A 50 -19.87 15.76 10.67
N ILE A 51 -18.97 16.70 10.35
CA ILE A 51 -19.31 18.12 10.20
C ILE A 51 -20.27 18.32 9.04
N PHE A 52 -20.02 17.68 7.90
CA PHE A 52 -20.89 17.76 6.73
C PHE A 52 -22.25 17.14 7.01
N SER A 53 -22.31 15.97 7.64
CA SER A 53 -23.58 15.31 7.99
C SER A 53 -24.45 16.18 8.89
N LYS A 54 -23.83 16.84 9.89
CA LYS A 54 -24.54 17.77 10.78
C LYS A 54 -25.01 19.03 10.06
N THR A 55 -24.17 19.61 9.20
CA THR A 55 -24.50 20.82 8.43
C THR A 55 -25.65 20.56 7.47
N ILE A 56 -25.62 19.44 6.75
CA ILE A 56 -26.69 19.04 5.82
C ILE A 56 -27.98 18.74 6.59
N ALA A 57 -27.91 18.04 7.72
CA ALA A 57 -29.09 17.76 8.55
C ALA A 57 -29.73 19.03 9.13
N LEU A 58 -28.93 20.07 9.41
CA LEU A 58 -29.44 21.38 9.82
C LEU A 58 -30.13 22.12 8.67
N PHE A 59 -29.61 22.02 7.44
CA PHE A 59 -30.18 22.66 6.26
C PHE A 59 -31.44 21.98 5.72
N LEU A 60 -31.57 20.66 5.91
CA LEU A 60 -32.73 19.89 5.44
C LEU A 60 -33.93 19.96 6.39
N ARG A 61 -33.73 20.46 7.61
CA ARG A 61 -34.78 20.73 8.60
C ARG A 61 -35.25 22.18 8.51
#